data_AF-A0A3M1MUG7-F1
#
_entry.id   AF-A0A3M1MUG7-F1
#
_cell.length_a   1.000
_cell.length_b   1.000
_cell.length_c   1.000
_cell.angle_alpha   90.00
_cell.angle_beta   90.00
_cell.angle_gamma   90.00
#
_symmetry.space_group_name_H-M   'P 1'
#
loop_
_entity.id
_entity.type
_entity.pdbx_description
1 polymer ?
#
loop_
_entity_poly.entity_id
_entity_poly.type
_entity_poly.pdbx_seq_one_letter_code
_entity_poly.pdbx_strand_id
1 'polypeptide(L)'
;MEAFARELQRTWVAGKVYPAWTLASLQENFPSQQVVKLILFQIETKVLQHMQDMGFWDWEDGQLIARVGDFFDRIEEKLALSPTQLSPLLFNALYHSLQILFRPQAALGQFYFGQRAALMLEEFSFYTRYVVYFDFLPSALLSYAERHGLKAIDKKLWEEKAPRVLAVYEEETQESIETYQSRLLEEMAQKKWPQIQEHWRRLEAESEDLIKSVISDDSSEDTLLKNLFGTSPKGPAEAEETRARNPLLSAIDYEPRQVLRDRFQAPPRRADVLKRFDLETIPIHKQFVFIQRIFEGDPIAFRQALDRLNEAHSLQEAQALLQTWKGPRSDPQAFQEFERWVVSRFT
;
A
#
# COMPACT_ATOMS: atom_id res chain seq x y z
N MET A 1 -13.44 12.21 1.08
CA MET A 1 -13.19 10.77 0.91
C MET A 1 -11.95 10.29 1.64
N GLU A 2 -10.76 10.82 1.35
CA GLU A 2 -9.51 10.37 2.01
C GLU A 2 -9.57 10.52 3.54
N ALA A 3 -9.99 11.69 4.05
CA ALA A 3 -10.15 11.91 5.49
C ALA A 3 -11.07 10.87 6.14
N PHE A 4 -12.22 10.60 5.50
CA PHE A 4 -13.16 9.60 5.97
C PHE A 4 -12.61 8.16 5.92
N ALA A 5 -11.87 7.80 4.87
CA ALA A 5 -11.21 6.50 4.79
C ALA A 5 -10.18 6.31 5.91
N ARG A 6 -9.37 7.34 6.21
CA ARG A 6 -8.41 7.31 7.33
C ARG A 6 -9.11 7.15 8.67
N GLU A 7 -10.26 7.77 8.85
CA GLU A 7 -11.03 7.62 10.07
C GLU A 7 -11.68 6.25 10.21
N LEU A 8 -12.29 5.72 9.15
CA LEU A 8 -12.82 4.35 9.14
C LEU A 8 -11.71 3.35 9.47
N GLN A 9 -10.53 3.51 8.85
CA GLN A 9 -9.35 2.71 9.13
C GLN A 9 -8.96 2.77 10.61
N ARG A 10 -8.86 3.99 11.18
CA ARG A 10 -8.58 4.17 12.62
C ARG A 10 -9.63 3.49 13.49
N THR A 11 -10.90 3.66 13.16
CA THR A 11 -12.04 3.11 13.91
C THR A 11 -12.03 1.58 13.89
N TRP A 12 -11.75 0.98 12.73
CA TRP A 12 -11.78 -0.48 12.56
C TRP A 12 -10.60 -1.18 13.23
N VAL A 13 -9.49 -0.48 13.43
CA VAL A 13 -8.26 -1.01 14.07
C VAL A 13 -8.14 -0.55 15.52
N ALA A 14 -8.91 0.45 15.97
CA ALA A 14 -8.85 0.98 17.33
C ALA A 14 -9.07 -0.12 18.38
N GLY A 15 -8.13 -0.23 19.31
CA GLY A 15 -8.19 -1.20 20.42
C GLY A 15 -7.97 -2.66 20.01
N LYS A 16 -7.71 -2.95 18.72
CA LYS A 16 -7.48 -4.30 18.22
C LYS A 16 -5.98 -4.56 18.05
N VAL A 17 -5.47 -5.56 18.76
CA VAL A 17 -4.06 -5.98 18.66
C VAL A 17 -4.02 -7.45 18.29
N TYR A 18 -3.58 -7.72 17.06
CA TYR A 18 -3.35 -9.07 16.57
C TYR A 18 -1.86 -9.28 16.30
N PRO A 19 -1.29 -10.43 16.69
CA PRO A 19 0.09 -10.77 16.33
C PRO A 19 0.25 -10.91 14.80
N ALA A 20 -0.79 -11.43 14.13
CA ALA A 20 -0.94 -11.43 12.69
C ALA A 20 -2.42 -11.38 12.32
N TRP A 21 -2.75 -10.66 11.25
CA TRP A 21 -4.09 -10.61 10.68
C TRP A 21 -4.23 -11.71 9.61
N THR A 22 -5.05 -12.71 9.93
CA THR A 22 -5.44 -13.81 9.03
C THR A 22 -6.72 -13.46 8.29
N LEU A 23 -7.04 -14.21 7.22
CA LEU A 23 -8.31 -14.06 6.48
C LEU A 23 -9.53 -14.10 7.42
N ALA A 24 -9.58 -15.07 8.33
CA ALA A 24 -10.65 -15.18 9.32
C ALA A 24 -10.76 -13.92 10.18
N SER A 25 -9.64 -13.41 10.69
CA SER A 25 -9.66 -12.19 11.50
C SER A 25 -10.10 -10.96 10.71
N LEU A 26 -9.75 -10.85 9.41
CA LEU A 26 -10.22 -9.77 8.55
C LEU A 26 -11.74 -9.86 8.36
N GLN A 27 -12.27 -11.04 8.05
CA GLN A 27 -13.70 -11.27 7.85
C GLN A 27 -14.54 -11.04 9.11
N GLU A 28 -14.00 -11.38 10.28
CA GLU A 28 -14.66 -11.17 11.57
C GLU A 28 -14.66 -9.69 11.98
N ASN A 29 -13.59 -8.96 11.67
CA ASN A 29 -13.38 -7.62 12.21
C ASN A 29 -13.78 -6.48 11.28
N PHE A 30 -13.87 -6.73 9.97
CA PHE A 30 -14.18 -5.72 8.98
C PHE A 30 -15.57 -5.97 8.39
N PRO A 31 -16.52 -5.04 8.57
CA PRO A 31 -17.91 -5.24 8.18
C PRO A 31 -18.10 -5.30 6.66
N SER A 32 -17.24 -4.65 5.88
CA SER A 32 -17.37 -4.60 4.43
C SER A 32 -16.61 -5.74 3.75
N GLN A 33 -17.35 -6.66 3.14
CA GLN A 33 -16.78 -7.70 2.27
C GLN A 33 -16.01 -7.11 1.08
N GLN A 34 -16.47 -5.98 0.54
CA GLN A 34 -15.75 -5.26 -0.53
C GLN A 34 -14.34 -4.86 -0.09
N VAL A 35 -14.18 -4.38 1.14
CA VAL A 35 -12.86 -3.99 1.68
C VAL A 35 -11.96 -5.21 1.81
N VAL A 36 -12.47 -6.32 2.37
CA VAL A 36 -11.70 -7.57 2.48
C VAL A 36 -11.25 -8.05 1.10
N LYS A 37 -12.14 -8.08 0.12
CA LYS A 37 -11.81 -8.49 -1.26
C LYS A 37 -10.75 -7.59 -1.91
N LEU A 38 -10.76 -6.28 -1.64
CA LEU A 38 -9.73 -5.37 -2.16
C LEU A 38 -8.39 -5.47 -1.42
N ILE A 39 -8.37 -5.93 -0.16
CA ILE A 39 -7.11 -6.29 0.51
C ILE A 39 -6.48 -7.50 -0.19
N LEU A 40 -7.28 -8.54 -0.44
CA LEU A 40 -6.84 -9.76 -1.12
C LEU A 40 -6.34 -9.46 -2.54
N PHE A 41 -7.11 -8.69 -3.31
CA PHE A 41 -6.71 -8.20 -4.62
C PHE A 41 -5.33 -7.53 -4.62
N GLN A 42 -5.06 -6.63 -3.67
CA GLN A 42 -3.76 -5.94 -3.57
C GLN A 42 -2.61 -6.90 -3.29
N ILE A 43 -2.84 -7.94 -2.49
CA ILE A 43 -1.83 -8.95 -2.15
C ILE A 43 -1.54 -9.82 -3.37
N GLU A 44 -2.59 -10.34 -4.00
CA GLU A 44 -2.48 -11.22 -5.15
C GLU A 44 -1.87 -10.50 -6.35
N THR A 45 -2.22 -9.24 -6.58
CA THR A 45 -1.62 -8.44 -7.66
C THR A 45 -0.13 -8.25 -7.44
N LYS A 46 0.34 -8.10 -6.19
CA LYS A 46 1.78 -8.05 -5.88
C LYS A 46 2.47 -9.38 -6.19
N VAL A 47 1.81 -10.50 -5.89
CA VAL A 47 2.33 -11.83 -6.22
C VAL A 47 2.40 -12.03 -7.73
N LEU A 48 1.33 -11.68 -8.45
CA LEU A 48 1.30 -11.71 -9.92
C LEU A 48 2.42 -10.88 -10.53
N GLN A 49 2.59 -9.63 -10.06
CA GLN A 49 3.65 -8.75 -10.54
C GLN A 49 5.02 -9.37 -10.33
N HIS A 50 5.28 -9.93 -9.14
CA HIS A 50 6.56 -10.58 -8.86
C HIS A 50 6.79 -11.81 -9.77
N MET A 51 5.75 -12.60 -10.02
CA MET A 51 5.83 -13.73 -10.95
C MET A 51 6.06 -13.29 -12.40
N GLN A 52 5.48 -12.16 -12.81
CA GLN A 52 5.69 -11.56 -14.12
C GLN A 52 7.11 -11.03 -14.28
N ASP A 53 7.64 -10.35 -13.27
CA ASP A 53 8.99 -9.79 -13.26
C ASP A 53 10.08 -10.89 -13.35
N MET A 54 9.78 -12.10 -12.88
CA MET A 54 10.67 -13.26 -13.02
C MET A 54 10.72 -13.84 -14.44
N GLY A 55 9.79 -13.47 -15.33
CA GLY A 55 9.85 -13.81 -16.76
C GLY A 55 9.65 -15.30 -17.10
N PHE A 56 9.12 -16.10 -16.17
CA PHE A 56 8.96 -17.55 -16.37
C PHE A 56 7.72 -17.94 -17.19
N TRP A 57 6.74 -17.03 -17.36
CA TRP A 57 5.43 -17.35 -17.92
C TRP A 57 4.99 -16.35 -18.98
N ASP A 58 4.26 -16.84 -19.98
CA ASP A 58 3.55 -16.03 -20.96
C ASP A 58 2.17 -15.63 -20.39
N TRP A 59 2.03 -14.35 -20.05
CA TRP A 59 0.83 -13.81 -19.42
C TRP A 59 -0.24 -13.39 -20.44
N GLU A 60 0.08 -13.38 -21.74
CA GLU A 60 -0.82 -12.90 -22.80
C GLU A 60 -1.89 -13.93 -23.21
N ASP A 61 -1.75 -15.20 -22.84
CA ASP A 61 -2.69 -16.29 -23.20
C ASP A 61 -3.99 -16.28 -22.39
N GLY A 62 -4.09 -15.52 -21.28
CA GLY A 62 -5.30 -15.42 -20.43
C GLY A 62 -5.68 -16.71 -19.67
N GLN A 63 -5.36 -17.89 -20.19
CA GLN A 63 -5.56 -19.20 -19.55
C GLN A 63 -4.75 -19.36 -18.27
N LEU A 64 -3.57 -18.75 -18.22
CA LEU A 64 -2.74 -18.74 -17.02
C LEU A 64 -3.44 -18.03 -15.87
N ILE A 65 -4.09 -16.89 -16.15
CA ILE A 65 -4.81 -16.10 -15.14
C ILE A 65 -5.99 -16.90 -14.56
N ALA A 66 -6.72 -17.64 -15.40
CA ALA A 66 -7.79 -18.51 -14.95
C ALA A 66 -7.29 -19.63 -14.01
N ARG A 67 -6.15 -20.26 -14.32
CA ARG A 67 -5.56 -21.32 -13.48
C ARG A 67 -4.92 -20.80 -12.19
N VAL A 68 -4.52 -19.53 -12.19
CA VAL A 68 -3.96 -18.87 -11.01
C VAL A 68 -5.06 -18.58 -9.96
N GLY A 69 -6.34 -18.57 -10.34
CA GLY A 69 -7.47 -18.48 -9.40
C GLY A 69 -7.40 -19.52 -8.28
N ASP A 70 -7.30 -20.81 -8.64
CA ASP A 70 -7.21 -21.93 -7.68
C ASP A 70 -5.98 -21.83 -6.75
N PHE A 71 -4.90 -21.26 -7.26
CA PHE A 71 -3.69 -21.03 -6.49
C PHE A 71 -3.91 -19.95 -5.43
N PHE A 72 -4.55 -18.85 -5.82
CA PHE A 72 -4.85 -17.76 -4.89
C PHE A 72 -5.85 -18.18 -3.82
N ASP A 73 -6.90 -18.91 -4.17
CA ASP A 73 -7.88 -19.40 -3.20
C ASP A 73 -7.20 -20.21 -2.07
N ARG A 74 -6.16 -20.98 -2.39
CA ARG A 74 -5.37 -21.73 -1.39
C ARG A 74 -4.41 -20.85 -0.58
N ILE A 75 -3.90 -19.77 -1.15
CA ILE A 75 -2.99 -18.85 -0.46
C ILE A 75 -3.74 -17.90 0.46
N GLU A 76 -4.96 -17.48 0.09
CA GLU A 76 -5.82 -16.65 0.95
C GLU A 76 -5.99 -17.29 2.34
N GLU A 77 -6.16 -18.61 2.42
CA GLU A 77 -6.25 -19.35 3.69
C GLU A 77 -4.97 -19.29 4.55
N LYS A 78 -3.82 -19.05 3.92
CA LYS A 78 -2.50 -18.96 4.59
C LYS A 78 -2.07 -17.52 4.83
N LEU A 79 -2.95 -16.56 4.57
CA LEU A 79 -2.68 -15.16 4.77
C LEU A 79 -2.30 -14.86 6.22
N ALA A 80 -1.18 -14.17 6.41
CA ALA A 80 -0.74 -13.64 7.68
C ALA A 80 -0.08 -12.27 7.47
N LEU A 81 -0.78 -11.20 7.85
CA LEU A 81 -0.29 -9.83 7.70
C LEU A 81 0.15 -9.26 9.06
N SER A 82 1.32 -8.63 9.10
CA SER A 82 1.70 -7.85 10.27
C SER A 82 0.81 -6.59 10.40
N PRO A 83 0.68 -6.00 11.60
CA PRO A 83 -0.02 -4.72 11.77
C PRO A 83 0.53 -3.60 10.86
N THR A 84 1.85 -3.60 10.62
CA THR A 84 2.52 -2.62 9.76
C THR A 84 2.15 -2.79 8.28
N GLN A 85 1.92 -4.03 7.83
CA GLN A 85 1.49 -4.33 6.47
C GLN A 85 0.00 -4.04 6.25
N LEU A 86 -0.83 -4.33 7.25
CA LEU A 86 -2.28 -4.19 7.13
C LEU A 86 -2.70 -2.73 6.93
N SER A 87 -2.10 -1.80 7.69
CA SER A 87 -2.49 -0.40 7.69
C SER A 87 -2.61 0.21 6.28
N PRO A 88 -1.55 0.21 5.44
CA PRO A 88 -1.65 0.76 4.09
C PRO A 88 -2.65 -0.01 3.20
N LEU A 89 -2.73 -1.33 3.31
CA LEU A 89 -3.67 -2.15 2.53
C LEU A 89 -5.13 -1.80 2.85
N LEU A 90 -5.44 -1.66 4.14
CA LEU A 90 -6.76 -1.33 4.64
C LEU A 90 -7.18 0.07 4.21
N PHE A 91 -6.29 1.06 4.31
CA PHE A 91 -6.56 2.42 3.84
C PHE A 91 -6.93 2.43 2.35
N ASN A 92 -6.10 1.80 1.51
CA ASN A 92 -6.36 1.74 0.07
C ASN A 92 -7.67 1.01 -0.24
N ALA A 93 -7.91 -0.12 0.41
CA ALA A 93 -9.12 -0.90 0.21
C ALA A 93 -10.38 -0.09 0.59
N LEU A 94 -10.36 0.61 1.72
CA LEU A 94 -11.43 1.51 2.14
C LEU A 94 -11.65 2.64 1.12
N TYR A 95 -10.58 3.32 0.72
CA TYR A 95 -10.64 4.41 -0.24
C TYR A 95 -11.26 3.96 -1.57
N HIS A 96 -10.81 2.84 -2.12
CA HIS A 96 -11.35 2.29 -3.37
C HIS A 96 -12.78 1.75 -3.22
N SER A 97 -13.11 1.17 -2.07
CA SER A 97 -14.50 0.75 -1.79
C SER A 97 -15.45 1.95 -1.79
N LEU A 98 -15.03 3.08 -1.20
CA LEU A 98 -15.79 4.33 -1.26
C LEU A 98 -15.85 4.89 -2.70
N GLN A 99 -14.79 4.76 -3.50
CA GLN A 99 -14.84 5.17 -4.92
C GLN A 99 -15.85 4.34 -5.71
N ILE A 100 -15.86 3.01 -5.55
CA ILE A 100 -16.84 2.12 -6.17
C ILE A 100 -18.24 2.50 -5.70
N LEU A 101 -18.42 2.75 -4.41
CA LEU A 101 -19.72 3.10 -3.85
C LEU A 101 -20.26 4.40 -4.46
N PHE A 102 -19.49 5.48 -4.45
CA PHE A 102 -19.99 6.81 -4.87
C PHE A 102 -19.91 7.06 -6.38
N ARG A 103 -19.01 6.39 -7.10
CA ARG A 103 -18.76 6.60 -8.53
C ARG A 103 -18.56 5.25 -9.24
N PRO A 104 -19.54 4.33 -9.18
CA PRO A 104 -19.37 2.94 -9.60
C PRO A 104 -18.88 2.80 -11.05
N GLN A 105 -19.50 3.52 -11.99
CA GLN A 105 -19.10 3.47 -13.41
C GLN A 105 -17.64 3.89 -13.62
N ALA A 106 -17.22 5.02 -13.04
CA ALA A 106 -15.88 5.56 -13.23
C ALA A 106 -14.83 4.73 -12.48
N ALA A 107 -15.14 4.32 -11.24
CA ALA A 107 -14.23 3.55 -10.40
C ALA A 107 -13.99 2.14 -10.96
N LEU A 108 -15.06 1.42 -11.33
CA LEU A 108 -14.93 0.10 -11.94
C LEU A 108 -14.35 0.19 -13.36
N GLY A 109 -14.71 1.21 -14.13
CA GLY A 109 -14.08 1.48 -15.43
C GLY A 109 -12.57 1.68 -15.31
N GLN A 110 -12.11 2.42 -14.30
CA GLN A 110 -10.69 2.59 -14.00
C GLN A 110 -10.04 1.28 -13.50
N PHE A 111 -10.75 0.49 -12.69
CA PHE A 111 -10.29 -0.81 -12.20
C PHE A 111 -10.01 -1.80 -13.34
N TYR A 112 -10.93 -1.91 -14.29
CA TYR A 112 -10.78 -2.81 -15.43
C TYR A 112 -9.86 -2.22 -16.52
N PHE A 113 -10.06 -0.96 -16.92
CA PHE A 113 -9.48 -0.40 -18.15
C PHE A 113 -8.46 0.73 -17.91
N GLY A 114 -8.01 0.93 -16.67
CA GLY A 114 -7.11 2.03 -16.34
C GLY A 114 -5.80 2.06 -17.11
N GLN A 115 -5.29 0.90 -17.54
CA GLN A 115 -4.05 0.76 -18.32
C GLN A 115 -4.23 -0.02 -19.63
N ARG A 116 -5.45 -0.43 -19.94
CA ARG A 116 -5.73 -1.32 -21.06
C ARG A 116 -6.98 -0.89 -21.79
N ALA A 117 -6.92 -0.93 -23.11
CA ALA A 117 -8.05 -0.60 -23.96
C ALA A 117 -9.12 -1.71 -23.95
N ALA A 118 -8.70 -2.95 -23.70
CA ALA A 118 -9.55 -4.13 -23.62
C ALA A 118 -9.02 -5.16 -22.64
N LEU A 119 -9.89 -6.09 -22.25
CA LEU A 119 -9.66 -7.22 -21.36
C LEU A 119 -10.23 -8.47 -22.00
N MET A 120 -9.46 -9.56 -22.02
CA MET A 120 -10.01 -10.87 -22.40
C MET A 120 -11.09 -11.28 -21.40
N LEU A 121 -12.09 -12.07 -21.84
CA LEU A 121 -13.22 -12.43 -20.98
C LEU A 121 -12.79 -13.17 -19.71
N GLU A 122 -11.82 -14.07 -19.83
CA GLU A 122 -11.28 -14.85 -18.72
C GLU A 122 -10.63 -13.94 -17.67
N GLU A 123 -9.87 -12.93 -18.13
CA GLU A 123 -9.26 -11.93 -17.26
C GLU A 123 -10.30 -11.03 -16.61
N PHE A 124 -11.29 -10.57 -17.38
CA PHE A 124 -12.38 -9.74 -16.86
C PHE A 124 -13.17 -10.49 -15.78
N SER A 125 -13.48 -11.77 -16.02
CA SER A 125 -14.14 -12.65 -15.06
C SER A 125 -13.29 -12.83 -13.81
N PHE A 126 -11.99 -13.09 -13.96
CA PHE A 126 -11.06 -13.18 -12.84
C PHE A 126 -11.08 -11.92 -11.96
N TYR A 127 -10.99 -10.72 -12.54
CA TYR A 127 -11.01 -9.48 -11.75
C TYR A 127 -12.39 -9.17 -11.15
N THR A 128 -13.47 -9.67 -11.75
CA THR A 128 -14.83 -9.47 -11.25
C THR A 128 -15.03 -10.12 -9.88
N ARG A 129 -14.26 -11.16 -9.52
CA ARG A 129 -14.35 -11.84 -8.20
C ARG A 129 -14.03 -10.95 -6.99
N TYR A 130 -13.40 -9.80 -7.21
CA TYR A 130 -13.09 -8.83 -6.16
C TYR A 130 -14.10 -7.68 -6.08
N VAL A 131 -15.09 -7.65 -6.96
CA VAL A 131 -16.16 -6.66 -6.98
C VAL A 131 -17.38 -7.26 -6.31
N VAL A 132 -17.75 -6.70 -5.16
CA VAL A 132 -18.93 -7.07 -4.37
C VAL A 132 -19.98 -5.98 -4.47
N TYR A 133 -19.57 -4.71 -4.38
CA TYR A 133 -20.45 -3.58 -4.60
C TYR A 133 -20.65 -3.37 -6.09
N PHE A 134 -21.92 -3.22 -6.50
CA PHE A 134 -22.28 -3.10 -7.90
C PHE A 134 -21.78 -4.27 -8.75
N ASP A 135 -21.70 -5.48 -8.20
CA ASP A 135 -21.32 -6.71 -8.90
C ASP A 135 -22.20 -7.03 -10.11
N PHE A 136 -23.47 -6.58 -10.08
CA PHE A 136 -24.39 -6.67 -11.20
C PHE A 136 -23.90 -5.92 -12.45
N LEU A 137 -23.08 -4.87 -12.32
CA LEU A 137 -22.50 -4.15 -13.46
C LEU A 137 -21.56 -5.04 -14.30
N PRO A 138 -20.43 -5.53 -13.75
CA PRO A 138 -19.56 -6.42 -14.51
C PRO A 138 -20.25 -7.74 -14.87
N SER A 139 -21.16 -8.26 -14.03
CA SER A 139 -21.91 -9.49 -14.33
C SER A 139 -22.83 -9.36 -15.55
N ALA A 140 -23.51 -8.22 -15.70
CA ALA A 140 -24.34 -7.94 -16.87
C ALA A 140 -23.50 -7.81 -18.15
N LEU A 141 -22.31 -7.18 -18.05
CA LEU A 141 -21.40 -7.04 -19.17
C LEU A 141 -20.78 -8.38 -19.59
N LEU A 142 -20.40 -9.23 -18.63
CA LEU A 142 -19.97 -10.60 -18.88
C LEU A 142 -21.06 -11.39 -19.60
N SER A 143 -22.28 -11.38 -19.06
CA SER A 143 -23.44 -12.06 -19.66
C SER A 143 -23.73 -11.56 -21.08
N TYR A 144 -23.61 -10.25 -21.31
CA TYR A 144 -23.75 -9.66 -22.65
C TYR A 144 -22.67 -10.19 -23.59
N ALA A 145 -21.41 -10.14 -23.17
CA ALA A 145 -20.29 -10.55 -23.99
C ALA A 145 -20.36 -12.04 -24.37
N GLU A 146 -20.73 -12.91 -23.43
CA GLU A 146 -20.94 -14.34 -23.65
C GLU A 146 -22.07 -14.60 -24.66
N ARG A 147 -23.23 -13.95 -24.51
CA ARG A 147 -24.38 -14.08 -25.43
C ARG A 147 -24.05 -13.63 -26.85
N HIS A 148 -23.17 -12.64 -26.99
CA HIS A 148 -22.75 -12.10 -28.27
C HIS A 148 -21.47 -12.73 -28.82
N GLY A 149 -20.90 -13.74 -28.15
CA GLY A 149 -19.70 -14.44 -28.58
C GLY A 149 -18.46 -13.54 -28.65
N LEU A 150 -18.41 -12.47 -27.85
CA LEU A 150 -17.23 -11.61 -27.76
C LEU A 150 -16.11 -12.36 -27.05
N LYS A 151 -14.85 -12.10 -27.42
CA LYS A 151 -13.67 -12.66 -26.75
C LYS A 151 -13.05 -11.72 -25.72
N ALA A 152 -13.38 -10.44 -25.81
CA ALA A 152 -12.86 -9.41 -24.95
C ALA A 152 -13.92 -8.32 -24.74
N ILE A 153 -13.84 -7.65 -23.60
CA ILE A 153 -14.60 -6.44 -23.29
C ILE A 153 -13.64 -5.27 -23.46
N ASP A 154 -14.01 -4.29 -24.27
CA ASP A 154 -13.25 -3.05 -24.42
C ASP A 154 -13.84 -1.91 -23.59
N LYS A 155 -13.02 -0.87 -23.41
CA LYS A 155 -13.41 0.32 -22.64
C LYS A 155 -14.62 1.03 -23.25
N LYS A 156 -14.80 1.01 -24.57
CA LYS A 156 -15.94 1.67 -25.24
C LYS A 156 -17.24 0.95 -24.92
N LEU A 157 -17.21 -0.39 -24.93
CA LEU A 157 -18.35 -1.21 -24.55
C LEU A 157 -18.74 -0.95 -23.09
N TRP A 158 -17.76 -0.81 -22.19
CA TRP A 158 -18.01 -0.41 -20.80
C TRP A 158 -18.70 0.96 -20.71
N GLU A 159 -18.14 1.98 -21.37
CA GLU A 159 -18.68 3.34 -21.36
C GLU A 159 -20.10 3.41 -21.93
N GLU A 160 -20.42 2.58 -22.93
CA GLU A 160 -21.75 2.53 -23.54
C GLU A 160 -22.78 1.77 -22.68
N LYS A 161 -22.39 0.62 -22.10
CA LYS A 161 -23.33 -0.31 -21.46
C LYS A 161 -23.49 -0.08 -19.96
N ALA A 162 -22.44 0.30 -19.24
CA ALA A 162 -22.49 0.45 -17.78
C ALA A 162 -23.58 1.44 -17.31
N PRO A 163 -23.77 2.62 -17.93
CA PRO A 163 -24.89 3.51 -17.58
C PRO A 163 -26.26 2.87 -17.78
N ARG A 164 -26.42 2.08 -18.85
CA ARG A 164 -27.69 1.42 -19.16
C ARG A 164 -28.02 0.34 -18.13
N VAL A 165 -27.01 -0.40 -17.67
CA VAL A 165 -27.20 -1.43 -16.64
C VAL A 165 -27.63 -0.79 -15.30
N LEU A 166 -27.08 0.38 -14.93
CA LEU A 166 -27.56 1.11 -13.74
C LEU A 166 -29.03 1.50 -13.88
N ALA A 167 -29.44 2.04 -15.04
CA ALA A 167 -30.83 2.41 -15.28
C ALA A 167 -31.77 1.19 -15.21
N VAL A 168 -31.38 0.07 -15.83
CA VAL A 168 -32.14 -1.19 -15.78
C VAL A 168 -32.25 -1.73 -14.35
N TYR A 169 -31.18 -1.62 -13.54
CA TYR A 169 -31.23 -2.03 -12.14
C TYR A 169 -32.32 -1.25 -11.37
N GLU A 170 -32.39 0.08 -11.53
CA GLU A 170 -33.41 0.89 -10.85
C GLU A 170 -34.83 0.52 -11.30
N GLU A 171 -35.00 0.26 -12.61
CA GLU A 171 -36.28 -0.17 -13.18
C GLU A 171 -36.73 -1.55 -12.66
N GLU A 172 -35.83 -2.54 -12.62
CA GLU A 172 -36.16 -3.91 -12.23
C GLU A 172 -36.31 -4.09 -10.73
N THR A 173 -35.47 -3.43 -9.92
CA THR A 173 -35.46 -3.58 -8.47
C THR A 173 -36.39 -2.62 -7.74
N GLN A 174 -36.86 -1.56 -8.43
CA GLN A 174 -37.62 -0.46 -7.83
C GLN A 174 -36.87 0.24 -6.68
N GLU A 175 -35.54 0.06 -6.60
CA GLU A 175 -34.64 0.71 -5.65
C GLU A 175 -33.77 1.72 -6.41
N SER A 176 -33.71 2.97 -5.94
CA SER A 176 -32.77 3.94 -6.54
C SER A 176 -31.33 3.61 -6.17
N ILE A 177 -30.39 3.94 -7.06
CA ILE A 177 -28.96 3.77 -6.81
C ILE A 177 -28.53 4.52 -5.54
N GLU A 178 -29.10 5.70 -5.27
CA GLU A 178 -28.80 6.46 -4.05
C GLU A 178 -29.20 5.72 -2.78
N THR A 179 -30.33 4.98 -2.81
CA THR A 179 -30.79 4.17 -1.68
C THR A 179 -29.86 2.98 -1.47
N TYR A 180 -29.52 2.29 -2.56
CA TYR A 180 -28.56 1.20 -2.55
C TYR A 180 -27.19 1.63 -1.99
N GLN A 181 -26.67 2.77 -2.47
CA GLN A 181 -25.42 3.37 -1.99
C GLN A 181 -25.48 3.69 -0.48
N SER A 182 -26.57 4.31 -0.04
CA SER A 182 -26.75 4.68 1.37
C SER A 182 -26.72 3.44 2.25
N ARG A 183 -27.45 2.38 1.88
CA ARG A 183 -27.46 1.11 2.61
C ARG A 183 -26.05 0.49 2.70
N LEU A 184 -25.34 0.39 1.58
CA LEU A 184 -23.97 -0.15 1.58
C LEU A 184 -23.00 0.66 2.44
N LEU A 185 -23.17 1.98 2.47
CA LEU A 185 -22.34 2.86 3.27
C LEU A 185 -22.66 2.74 4.76
N GLU A 186 -23.94 2.59 5.12
CA GLU A 186 -24.35 2.29 6.49
C GLU A 186 -23.77 0.96 6.98
N GLU A 187 -23.82 -0.08 6.13
CA GLU A 187 -23.21 -1.38 6.39
C GLU A 187 -21.70 -1.27 6.60
N MET A 188 -20.99 -0.56 5.71
CA MET A 188 -19.54 -0.33 5.83
C MET A 188 -19.21 0.45 7.11
N ALA A 189 -19.89 1.56 7.36
CA ALA A 189 -19.56 2.43 8.49
C ALA A 189 -20.09 1.89 9.83
N GLN A 190 -20.98 0.88 9.83
CA GLN A 190 -21.75 0.44 10.99
C GLN A 190 -22.47 1.60 11.70
N LYS A 191 -22.94 2.57 10.93
CA LYS A 191 -23.59 3.80 11.41
C LYS A 191 -24.74 4.14 10.49
N LYS A 192 -25.75 4.85 11.00
CA LYS A 192 -26.87 5.32 10.17
C LYS A 192 -26.47 6.51 9.30
N TRP A 193 -27.07 6.65 8.13
CA TRP A 193 -26.77 7.67 7.14
C TRP A 193 -26.82 9.10 7.68
N PRO A 194 -27.82 9.51 8.50
CA PRO A 194 -27.82 10.85 9.09
C PRO A 194 -26.60 11.15 9.97
N GLN A 195 -26.10 10.13 10.69
CA GLN A 195 -24.90 10.26 11.52
C GLN A 195 -23.64 10.39 10.65
N ILE A 196 -23.59 9.64 9.54
CA ILE A 196 -22.48 9.70 8.58
C ILE A 196 -22.45 11.07 7.91
N GLN A 197 -23.60 11.60 7.48
CA GLN A 197 -23.70 12.91 6.85
C GLN A 197 -23.25 14.05 7.77
N GLU A 198 -23.75 14.06 9.02
CA GLU A 198 -23.33 15.03 10.03
C GLU A 198 -21.83 14.95 10.28
N HIS A 199 -21.30 13.73 10.35
CA HIS A 199 -19.89 13.49 10.58
C HIS A 199 -19.01 13.94 9.40
N TRP A 200 -19.44 13.69 8.16
CA TRP A 200 -18.78 14.21 6.95
C TRP A 200 -18.73 15.72 6.92
N ARG A 201 -19.84 16.40 7.25
CA ARG A 201 -19.88 17.87 7.31
C ARG A 201 -18.87 18.42 8.31
N ARG A 202 -18.69 17.74 9.45
CA ARG A 202 -17.66 18.12 10.44
C ARG A 202 -16.25 17.95 9.89
N LEU A 203 -15.95 16.81 9.26
CA LEU A 203 -14.63 16.58 8.64
C LEU A 203 -14.32 17.60 7.53
N GLU A 204 -15.33 17.98 6.75
CA GLU A 204 -15.20 18.99 5.71
C GLU A 204 -14.90 20.37 6.31
N ALA A 205 -15.65 20.77 7.34
CA ALA A 205 -15.41 22.02 8.07
C ALA A 205 -14.01 22.06 8.73
N GLU A 206 -13.58 20.99 9.39
CA GLU A 206 -12.24 20.88 9.98
C GLU A 206 -11.14 21.00 8.93
N SER A 207 -11.35 20.43 7.74
CA SER A 207 -10.41 20.55 6.63
C SER A 207 -10.35 21.97 6.07
N GLU A 208 -11.49 22.66 5.98
CA GLU A 208 -11.54 24.06 5.54
C GLU A 208 -10.90 24.99 6.57
N ASP A 209 -11.06 24.74 7.86
CA ASP A 209 -10.47 25.56 8.93
C ASP A 209 -8.95 25.39 9.01
N LEU A 210 -8.44 24.18 8.73
CA LEU A 210 -7.00 23.96 8.53
C LEU A 210 -6.46 24.73 7.32
N ILE A 211 -7.22 24.78 6.22
CA ILE A 211 -6.84 25.55 5.02
C ILE A 211 -6.92 27.05 5.31
N LYS A 212 -7.96 27.53 5.99
CA LYS A 212 -8.15 28.95 6.34
C LYS A 212 -7.13 29.43 7.38
N SER A 213 -6.78 28.62 8.37
CA SER A 213 -5.73 28.96 9.36
C SER A 213 -4.35 29.08 8.74
N VAL A 214 -4.06 28.27 7.71
CA VAL A 214 -2.84 28.42 6.88
C VAL A 214 -2.89 29.71 6.04
N ILE A 215 -4.07 30.17 5.64
CA ILE A 215 -4.26 31.40 4.84
C ILE A 215 -4.35 32.67 5.71
N SER A 216 -4.76 32.58 6.97
CA SER A 216 -4.97 33.74 7.86
C SER A 216 -3.74 34.17 8.66
N ASP A 217 -2.64 33.42 8.61
CA ASP A 217 -1.39 33.74 9.33
C ASP A 217 -0.50 34.69 8.51
N ASP A 218 -1.10 35.84 8.16
CA ASP A 218 -0.64 36.78 7.14
C ASP A 218 0.31 37.87 7.71
N SER A 219 1.24 37.50 8.60
CA SER A 219 2.23 38.44 9.16
C SER A 219 3.70 38.02 9.05
N SER A 220 4.00 36.98 8.26
CA SER A 220 5.39 36.59 7.96
C SER A 220 5.65 36.19 6.49
N GLU A 221 4.70 36.49 5.59
CA GLU A 221 4.64 35.96 4.23
C GLU A 221 5.86 36.23 3.34
N ASP A 222 6.67 37.26 3.58
CA ASP A 222 7.71 37.65 2.61
C ASP A 222 9.06 36.90 2.72
N THR A 223 9.27 36.09 3.75
CA THR A 223 10.53 35.32 3.93
C THR A 223 10.38 33.81 3.85
N LEU A 224 9.18 33.28 4.04
CA LEU A 224 8.92 31.83 3.93
C LEU A 224 8.56 31.41 2.50
N LEU A 225 7.84 32.24 1.76
CA LEU A 225 7.46 31.94 0.36
C LEU A 225 8.63 31.99 -0.62
N LYS A 226 9.73 32.68 -0.28
CA LYS A 226 10.99 32.68 -1.07
C LYS A 226 11.90 31.48 -0.80
N ASN A 227 11.75 30.80 0.33
CA ASN A 227 12.60 29.67 0.72
C ASN A 227 11.95 28.30 0.50
N LEU A 228 10.62 28.24 0.35
CA LEU A 228 9.89 27.00 0.03
C LEU A 228 9.62 26.82 -1.47
N PHE A 229 9.56 27.89 -2.26
CA PHE A 229 9.39 27.82 -3.72
C PHE A 229 10.41 28.71 -4.42
N GLY A 230 11.64 28.21 -4.56
CA GLY A 230 12.64 28.81 -5.44
C GLY A 230 12.24 28.68 -6.90
N THR A 231 11.47 29.63 -7.43
CA THR A 231 11.43 29.87 -8.88
C THR A 231 12.21 31.13 -9.21
N SER A 232 13.19 31.00 -10.11
CA SER A 232 13.54 32.07 -11.03
C SER A 232 13.63 31.51 -12.46
N PRO A 233 13.41 32.36 -13.48
CA PRO A 233 12.47 32.00 -14.53
C PRO A 233 13.07 31.86 -15.95
N LYS A 234 12.28 31.17 -16.81
CA LYS A 234 12.13 31.24 -18.29
C LYS A 234 13.04 30.39 -19.23
N GLY A 235 12.46 29.26 -19.68
CA GLY A 235 12.18 28.86 -21.09
C GLY A 235 13.33 28.29 -21.96
N PRO A 236 13.06 27.68 -23.15
CA PRO A 236 11.79 27.22 -23.77
C PRO A 236 11.76 25.70 -24.11
N ALA A 237 10.56 25.23 -24.48
CA ALA A 237 10.17 24.02 -25.24
C ALA A 237 11.14 22.82 -25.42
N GLU A 238 10.67 21.63 -25.03
CA GLU A 238 10.70 20.43 -25.90
C GLU A 238 9.75 19.35 -25.36
N ALA A 239 9.07 18.69 -26.28
CA ALA A 239 8.08 17.65 -26.03
C ALA A 239 8.77 16.33 -25.69
N GLU A 240 8.29 15.61 -24.67
CA GLU A 240 8.43 14.16 -24.59
C GLU A 240 7.48 13.54 -23.55
N GLU A 241 7.02 12.34 -23.90
CA GLU A 241 5.91 11.56 -23.36
C GLU A 241 5.95 11.29 -21.86
N THR A 242 4.97 11.81 -21.11
CA THR A 242 4.66 11.32 -19.77
C THR A 242 3.64 10.20 -19.86
N ARG A 243 4.12 8.94 -19.83
CA ARG A 243 3.30 7.75 -19.53
C ARG A 243 2.57 7.95 -18.20
N ALA A 244 1.28 8.26 -18.28
CA ALA A 244 0.40 8.49 -17.14
C ALA A 244 0.24 7.21 -16.31
N ARG A 245 0.59 7.30 -15.03
CA ARG A 245 0.55 6.20 -14.06
C ARG A 245 -0.86 6.04 -13.48
N ASN A 246 -1.26 4.79 -13.27
CA ASN A 246 -2.60 4.39 -12.80
C ASN A 246 -2.78 4.66 -11.30
N PRO A 247 -3.79 5.44 -10.86
CA PRO A 247 -4.06 5.73 -9.45
C PRO A 247 -4.49 4.50 -8.60
N LEU A 248 -4.87 3.38 -9.23
CA LEU A 248 -5.18 2.11 -8.55
C LEU A 248 -3.96 1.18 -8.42
N LEU A 249 -2.87 1.46 -9.16
CA LEU A 249 -1.58 0.75 -9.06
C LEU A 249 -0.47 1.65 -8.51
N SER A 250 -0.71 2.95 -8.35
CA SER A 250 0.22 3.90 -7.73
C SER A 250 0.34 3.74 -6.22
N ALA A 251 -0.50 2.90 -5.61
CA ALA A 251 -0.42 2.58 -4.18
C ALA A 251 0.64 1.51 -3.86
N ILE A 252 1.35 0.99 -4.87
CA ILE A 252 2.45 0.03 -4.69
C ILE A 252 3.83 0.70 -4.74
N ASP A 253 3.97 1.94 -5.24
CA ASP A 253 5.22 2.70 -5.10
C ASP A 253 4.98 4.20 -5.24
N TYR A 254 5.17 4.96 -4.14
CA TYR A 254 5.87 6.24 -4.18
C TYR A 254 6.21 6.83 -2.80
N GLU A 255 7.50 6.81 -2.45
CA GLU A 255 8.13 8.05 -2.00
C GLU A 255 8.28 8.98 -3.22
N PRO A 256 8.02 10.30 -3.12
CA PRO A 256 8.06 11.22 -4.25
C PRO A 256 9.41 11.24 -4.99
N ARG A 257 9.46 10.97 -6.32
CA ARG A 257 10.70 11.05 -7.14
C ARG A 257 11.41 12.41 -7.12
N GLN A 258 10.81 13.46 -6.59
CA GLN A 258 11.54 14.71 -6.31
C GLN A 258 12.55 14.53 -5.16
N VAL A 259 12.22 13.72 -4.14
CA VAL A 259 13.12 13.40 -3.01
C VAL A 259 14.30 12.52 -3.45
N LEU A 260 14.11 11.66 -4.47
CA LEU A 260 15.18 10.81 -4.99
C LEU A 260 16.13 11.56 -5.95
N ARG A 261 15.63 12.49 -6.76
CA ARG A 261 16.50 13.26 -7.66
C ARG A 261 17.41 14.22 -6.89
N ASP A 262 16.91 14.82 -5.80
CA ASP A 262 17.68 15.69 -4.91
C ASP A 262 18.66 14.89 -4.01
N ARG A 263 18.39 13.61 -3.73
CA ARG A 263 19.34 12.71 -3.05
C ARG A 263 20.47 12.19 -3.96
N PHE A 264 20.29 12.21 -5.28
CA PHE A 264 21.27 11.66 -6.24
C PHE A 264 22.12 12.72 -6.98
N GLN A 265 21.89 14.02 -6.78
CA GLN A 265 22.65 15.09 -7.46
C GLN A 265 23.37 16.08 -6.52
N ALA A 266 23.62 15.74 -5.26
CA ALA A 266 24.55 16.49 -4.42
C ALA A 266 26.00 15.94 -4.61
N PRO A 267 26.92 16.67 -5.27
CA PRO A 267 28.34 16.35 -5.18
C PRO A 267 28.85 16.56 -3.74
N PRO A 268 29.92 15.85 -3.36
CA PRO A 268 30.07 15.31 -2.00
C PRO A 268 30.60 16.36 -1.02
N ARG A 269 29.98 16.45 0.16
CA ARG A 269 30.71 16.89 1.35
C ARG A 269 31.47 15.67 1.88
N ARG A 270 32.77 15.64 1.59
CA ARG A 270 33.72 14.70 2.20
C ARG A 270 33.74 14.89 3.72
N ALA A 271 33.90 13.77 4.45
CA ALA A 271 33.87 13.55 5.91
C ALA A 271 32.44 13.30 6.46
N ASP A 272 31.99 12.12 6.88
CA ASP A 272 32.67 10.86 7.24
C ASP A 272 31.79 9.67 6.83
N VAL A 273 32.27 8.85 5.89
CA VAL A 273 31.66 7.56 5.58
C VAL A 273 32.24 6.53 6.56
N LEU A 274 31.65 6.46 7.75
CA LEU A 274 31.68 5.21 8.52
C LEU A 274 30.37 4.48 8.22
N LYS A 275 30.47 3.32 7.58
CA LYS A 275 29.32 2.43 7.36
C LYS A 275 28.68 2.14 8.71
N ARG A 276 27.43 2.57 8.90
CA ARG A 276 26.66 2.22 10.10
C ARG A 276 26.51 0.70 10.17
N PHE A 277 26.64 0.15 11.37
CA PHE A 277 26.23 -1.21 11.69
C PHE A 277 24.70 -1.24 11.68
N ASP A 278 24.14 -1.49 10.51
CA ASP A 278 22.70 -1.67 10.34
C ASP A 278 22.36 -3.14 10.50
N LEU A 279 21.32 -3.46 11.29
CA LEU A 279 20.89 -4.84 11.53
C LEU A 279 20.65 -5.62 10.24
N GLU A 280 20.12 -4.93 9.22
CA GLU A 280 19.79 -5.49 7.91
C GLU A 280 21.02 -5.93 7.10
N THR A 281 22.21 -5.43 7.45
CA THR A 281 23.47 -5.81 6.79
C THR A 281 24.07 -7.11 7.32
N ILE A 282 23.58 -7.58 8.47
CA ILE A 282 24.02 -8.84 9.08
C ILE A 282 23.06 -9.94 8.63
N PRO A 283 23.53 -11.03 7.98
CA PRO A 283 22.68 -12.17 7.67
C PRO A 283 21.97 -12.71 8.92
N ILE A 284 20.68 -13.02 8.80
CA ILE A 284 19.80 -13.40 9.93
C ILE A 284 20.38 -14.54 10.79
N HIS A 285 20.99 -15.53 10.15
CA HIS A 285 21.63 -16.65 10.87
C HIS A 285 22.81 -16.21 11.74
N LYS A 286 23.55 -15.17 11.35
CA LYS A 286 24.64 -14.58 12.16
C LYS A 286 24.11 -13.72 13.30
N GLN A 287 23.02 -12.97 13.07
CA GLN A 287 22.35 -12.23 14.14
C GLN A 287 21.91 -13.18 15.26
N PHE A 288 21.29 -14.31 14.90
CA PHE A 288 20.87 -15.32 15.85
C PHE A 288 22.05 -15.88 16.66
N VAL A 289 23.17 -16.18 16.00
CA VAL A 289 24.39 -16.68 16.68
C VAL A 289 24.97 -15.64 17.64
N PHE A 290 25.07 -14.37 17.25
CA PHE A 290 25.59 -13.32 18.13
C PHE A 290 24.68 -13.08 19.33
N ILE A 291 23.36 -12.99 19.12
CA ILE A 291 22.39 -12.81 20.20
C ILE A 291 22.47 -13.95 21.21
N GLN A 292 22.45 -15.20 20.74
CA GLN A 292 22.45 -16.38 21.62
C GLN A 292 23.79 -16.59 22.34
N ARG A 293 24.93 -16.37 21.66
CA ARG A 293 26.25 -16.80 22.17
C ARG A 293 27.11 -15.68 22.76
N ILE A 294 26.76 -14.43 22.52
CA ILE A 294 27.49 -13.26 23.05
C ILE A 294 26.60 -12.46 24.02
N PHE A 295 25.31 -12.31 23.70
CA PHE A 295 24.36 -11.52 24.49
C PHE A 295 23.36 -12.38 25.28
N GLU A 296 23.71 -13.65 25.56
CA GLU A 296 22.92 -14.59 26.39
C GLU A 296 21.45 -14.74 25.96
N GLY A 297 21.15 -14.55 24.68
CA GLY A 297 19.80 -14.64 24.14
C GLY A 297 18.98 -13.34 24.21
N ASP A 298 19.56 -12.23 24.66
CA ASP A 298 18.89 -10.93 24.75
C ASP A 298 19.04 -10.11 23.45
N PRO A 299 17.96 -9.99 22.64
CA PRO A 299 17.99 -9.24 21.38
C PRO A 299 18.01 -7.72 21.59
N ILE A 300 17.60 -7.23 22.77
CA ILE A 300 17.61 -5.80 23.12
C ILE A 300 19.05 -5.39 23.44
N ALA A 301 19.76 -6.19 24.23
CA ALA A 301 21.18 -5.98 24.52
C ALA A 301 22.04 -5.95 23.24
N PHE A 302 21.75 -6.83 22.27
CA PHE A 302 22.42 -6.83 20.97
C PHE A 302 22.17 -5.55 20.16
N ARG A 303 20.93 -5.06 20.11
CA ARG A 303 20.59 -3.79 19.43
C ARG A 303 21.30 -2.60 20.05
N GLN A 304 21.27 -2.50 21.38
CA GLN A 304 21.97 -1.45 22.12
C GLN A 304 23.48 -1.50 21.90
N ALA A 305 24.07 -2.69 21.73
CA ALA A 305 25.47 -2.84 21.41
C ALA A 305 25.80 -2.30 20.00
N LEU A 306 24.94 -2.54 19.01
CA LEU A 306 25.12 -1.98 17.66
C LEU A 306 24.99 -0.45 17.66
N ASP A 307 24.05 0.10 18.43
CA ASP A 307 23.90 1.55 18.59
C ASP A 307 25.16 2.19 19.20
N ARG A 308 25.71 1.59 20.27
CA ARG A 308 26.97 2.05 20.88
C ARG A 308 28.18 1.92 19.96
N LEU A 309 28.23 0.87 19.12
CA LEU A 309 29.27 0.74 18.10
C LEU A 309 29.10 1.77 16.96
N ASN A 310 27.87 2.21 16.69
CA ASN A 310 27.59 3.26 15.74
C ASN A 310 28.03 4.65 16.23
N GLU A 311 28.02 4.86 17.55
CA GLU A 311 28.52 6.04 18.23
C GLU A 311 30.06 6.05 18.39
N ALA A 312 30.74 4.92 18.16
CA ALA A 312 32.20 4.86 18.21
C ALA A 312 32.85 5.52 16.99
N HIS A 313 33.76 6.47 17.23
CA HIS A 313 34.44 7.27 16.21
C HIS A 313 35.85 6.74 15.88
N SER A 314 36.37 5.79 16.66
CA SER A 314 37.67 5.17 16.42
C SER A 314 37.66 3.66 16.64
N LEU A 315 38.60 2.95 15.98
CA LEU A 315 38.82 1.51 16.19
C LEU A 315 39.18 1.20 17.65
N GLN A 316 39.88 2.11 18.34
CA GLN A 316 40.21 1.96 19.77
C GLN A 316 38.96 2.01 20.66
N GLU A 317 38.01 2.91 20.38
CA GLU A 317 36.74 2.99 21.11
C GLU A 317 35.88 1.74 20.88
N ALA A 318 35.78 1.28 19.63
CA ALA A 318 35.05 0.07 19.29
C ALA A 318 35.66 -1.18 19.96
N GLN A 319 36.99 -1.27 20.03
CA GLN A 319 37.69 -2.35 20.75
C GLN A 319 37.44 -2.30 22.26
N ALA A 320 37.39 -1.12 22.87
CA ALA A 320 37.08 -0.97 24.29
C ALA A 320 35.64 -1.43 24.62
N LEU A 321 34.67 -1.11 23.74
CA LEU A 321 33.30 -1.60 23.85
C LEU A 321 33.21 -3.12 23.72
N LEU A 322 33.92 -3.71 22.76
CA LEU A 322 33.99 -5.16 22.59
C LEU A 322 34.53 -5.88 23.83
N GLN A 323 35.61 -5.37 24.44
CA GLN A 323 36.14 -5.96 25.68
C GLN A 323 35.16 -5.89 26.86
N THR A 324 34.28 -4.88 26.88
CA THR A 324 33.23 -4.75 27.90
C THR A 324 32.15 -5.83 27.74
N TRP A 325 31.86 -6.25 26.51
CA TRP A 325 30.87 -7.31 26.22
C TRP A 325 31.46 -8.72 26.22
N LYS A 326 32.78 -8.85 26.34
CA LYS A 326 33.46 -10.13 26.49
C LYS A 326 33.24 -10.69 27.90
N GLY A 327 32.06 -11.25 28.13
CA GLY A 327 31.73 -11.91 29.39
C GLY A 327 32.41 -13.28 29.55
N PRO A 328 32.52 -13.83 30.77
CA PRO A 328 33.12 -15.15 31.03
C PRO A 328 32.34 -16.33 30.41
N ARG A 329 31.12 -16.09 29.92
CA ARG A 329 30.24 -17.08 29.26
C ARG A 329 30.15 -16.90 27.74
N SER A 330 30.84 -15.91 27.17
CA SER A 330 30.82 -15.65 25.73
C SER A 330 31.57 -16.74 24.96
N ASP A 331 30.98 -17.22 23.86
CA ASP A 331 31.63 -18.22 22.98
C ASP A 331 32.85 -17.57 22.29
N PRO A 332 34.09 -18.08 22.50
CA PRO A 332 35.30 -17.50 21.92
C PRO A 332 35.29 -17.46 20.39
N GLN A 333 34.66 -18.42 19.72
CA GLN A 333 34.62 -18.47 18.25
C GLN A 333 33.64 -17.45 17.70
N ALA A 334 32.42 -17.39 18.26
CA ALA A 334 31.41 -16.40 17.87
C ALA A 334 31.89 -14.97 18.15
N PHE A 335 32.60 -14.77 19.26
CA PHE A 335 33.17 -13.47 19.61
C PHE A 335 34.28 -13.03 18.65
N GLN A 336 35.18 -13.94 18.23
CA GLN A 336 36.21 -13.62 17.23
C GLN A 336 35.59 -13.24 15.87
N GLU A 337 34.51 -13.90 15.46
CA GLU A 337 33.79 -13.54 14.24
C GLU A 337 33.12 -12.17 14.35
N PHE A 338 32.51 -11.87 15.50
CA PHE A 338 31.90 -10.57 15.79
C PHE A 338 32.96 -9.45 15.83
N GLU A 339 34.11 -9.69 16.47
CA GLU A 339 35.25 -8.76 16.51
C GLU A 339 35.81 -8.49 15.12
N ARG A 340 36.03 -9.52 14.29
CA ARG A 340 36.48 -9.33 12.89
C ARG A 340 35.50 -8.50 12.08
N TRP A 341 34.20 -8.73 12.28
CA TRP A 341 33.15 -7.96 11.61
C TRP A 341 33.18 -6.49 12.06
N VAL A 342 33.32 -6.21 13.35
CA VAL A 342 33.41 -4.84 13.87
C VAL A 342 34.68 -4.14 13.40
N VAL A 343 35.84 -4.81 13.41
CA VAL A 343 37.12 -4.26 12.94
C VAL A 343 37.08 -3.94 11.45
N SER A 344 36.39 -4.77 10.65
CA SER A 344 36.24 -4.56 9.20
C SER A 344 35.52 -3.25 8.82
N ARG A 345 34.85 -2.58 9.77
CA ARG A 345 34.28 -1.23 9.57
C ARG A 345 35.33 -0.12 9.58
N PHE A 346 36.42 -0.32 10.31
CA PHE A 346 37.42 0.72 10.59
C PHE A 346 38.74 0.52 9.83
N THR A 347 38.89 -0.59 9.12
CA THR A 347 39.97 -0.89 8.16
C THR A 347 39.45 -0.71 6.73
#